data_AF-A0A920AEK8-F1
#
_entry.id   AF-A0A920AEK8-F1
#
_cell.length_a   1.000
_cell.length_b   1.000
_cell.length_c   1.000
_cell.angle_alpha   90.00
_cell.angle_beta   90.00
_cell.angle_gamma   90.00
#
_symmetry.space_group_name_H-M   'P 1'
#
loop_
_entity.id
_entity.type
_entity.pdbx_description
1 polymer ?
#
loop_
_entity_poly.entity_id
_entity_poly.type
_entity_poly.pdbx_seq_one_letter_code
_entity_poly.pdbx_strand_id
1 'polypeptide(L)'
;MISNITNTFIKAKKAFDISQFTESKNLLNEVIKHDKDFLSAYLMLYEIYDKTNSKKKNIIYKELKRLDPDLSIKHKPVVSVKKRVSKKPELVTLSLIKLMISQGKKTQAKKNLRLIISYSKNKSEQNKAQNILDNL
;
A
#
# COMPACT_ATOMS: atom_id res chain seq x y z
N MET A 1 -14.96 24.49 29.90
CA MET A 1 -13.53 24.16 29.65
C MET A 1 -13.22 24.12 28.14
N ILE A 2 -13.23 25.28 27.46
CA ILE A 2 -12.91 25.39 26.01
C ILE A 2 -11.49 25.92 25.76
N SER A 3 -10.86 26.50 26.80
CA SER A 3 -9.52 27.13 26.73
C SER A 3 -8.39 26.17 26.32
N ASN A 4 -8.51 24.86 26.57
CA ASN A 4 -7.37 23.94 26.36
C ASN A 4 -7.12 23.61 24.88
N ILE A 5 -8.16 23.39 24.07
CA ILE A 5 -8.03 22.92 22.68
C ILE A 5 -7.43 24.01 21.80
N THR A 6 -7.93 25.24 21.92
CA THR A 6 -7.41 26.40 21.16
C THR A 6 -5.95 26.68 21.53
N ASN A 7 -5.58 26.55 22.81
CA ASN A 7 -4.19 26.71 23.25
C ASN A 7 -3.28 25.60 22.69
N THR A 8 -3.75 24.35 22.67
CA THR A 8 -3.02 23.23 22.03
C THR A 8 -2.85 23.46 20.53
N PHE A 9 -3.88 23.96 19.84
CA PHE A 9 -3.78 24.32 18.42
C PHE A 9 -2.78 25.47 18.19
N ILE A 10 -2.78 26.51 19.02
CA ILE A 10 -1.81 27.61 18.93
C ILE A 10 -0.38 27.09 19.12
N LYS A 11 -0.16 26.17 20.08
CA LYS A 11 1.15 25.51 20.26
C LYS A 11 1.53 24.68 19.02
N ALA A 12 0.58 23.94 18.45
CA ALA A 12 0.80 23.16 17.24
C ALA A 12 1.19 24.03 16.05
N LYS A 13 0.57 25.21 15.93
CA LYS A 13 0.91 26.22 14.91
C LYS A 13 2.32 26.77 15.13
N LYS A 14 2.68 27.16 16.35
CA LYS A 14 4.05 27.61 16.67
C LYS A 14 5.09 26.55 16.31
N ALA A 15 4.84 25.28 16.69
CA ALA A 15 5.72 24.15 16.35
C ALA A 15 5.83 23.94 14.83
N PHE A 16 4.74 24.16 14.08
CA PHE A 16 4.75 24.10 12.62
C PHE A 16 5.61 25.21 12.00
N ASP A 17 5.47 26.45 12.49
CA ASP A 17 6.20 27.62 12.00
C ASP A 17 7.72 27.45 12.17
N ILE A 18 8.15 26.81 13.26
CA ILE A 18 9.57 26.45 13.51
C ILE A 18 9.99 25.10 12.90
N SER A 19 9.19 24.55 11.98
CA SER A 19 9.46 23.27 11.28
C SER A 19 9.59 22.02 12.18
N GLN A 20 9.12 22.08 13.42
CA GLN A 20 9.02 20.92 14.32
C GLN A 20 7.78 20.08 13.99
N PHE A 21 7.76 19.49 12.78
CA PHE A 21 6.60 18.79 12.25
C PHE A 21 6.14 17.61 13.12
N THR A 22 7.04 16.91 13.80
CA THR A 22 6.68 15.78 14.67
C THR A 22 5.85 16.23 15.87
N GLU A 23 6.29 17.28 16.55
CA GLU A 23 5.57 17.86 17.68
C GLU A 23 4.24 18.47 17.24
N SER A 24 4.26 19.27 16.16
CA SER A 24 3.05 19.84 15.58
C SER A 24 2.01 18.76 15.25
N LYS A 25 2.40 17.64 14.61
CA LYS A 25 1.49 16.51 14.33
C LYS A 25 0.88 15.94 15.60
N ASN A 26 1.66 15.75 16.67
CA ASN A 26 1.15 15.16 17.91
C ASN A 26 0.08 16.06 18.52
N LEU A 27 0.36 17.36 18.62
CA LEU A 27 -0.57 18.36 19.14
C LEU A 27 -1.83 18.48 18.26
N LEU A 28 -1.69 18.46 16.93
CA LEU A 28 -2.85 18.48 16.02
C LEU A 28 -3.72 17.23 16.17
N ASN A 29 -3.12 16.06 16.38
CA ASN A 29 -3.88 14.83 16.64
C ASN A 29 -4.61 14.89 17.99
N GLU A 30 -4.05 15.55 19.01
CA GLU A 30 -4.77 15.79 20.27
C GLU A 30 -5.97 16.72 20.06
N VAL A 31 -5.80 17.81 19.31
CA VAL A 31 -6.91 18.71 18.93
C VAL A 31 -8.03 17.92 18.27
N ILE A 32 -7.71 17.07 17.29
CA ILE A 32 -8.70 16.26 16.56
C ILE A 32 -9.37 15.19 17.42
N LYS A 33 -8.66 14.64 18.41
CA LYS A 33 -9.25 13.69 19.37
C LYS A 33 -10.34 14.35 20.21
N HIS A 34 -10.15 15.62 20.57
CA HIS A 34 -11.11 16.38 21.35
C HIS A 34 -12.23 16.98 20.48
N ASP A 35 -11.89 17.49 19.29
CA ASP A 35 -12.82 18.05 18.33
C ASP A 35 -12.53 17.51 16.92
N LYS A 36 -13.35 16.54 16.50
CA LYS A 36 -13.23 15.86 15.22
C LYS A 36 -13.62 16.73 14.02
N ASP A 37 -14.27 17.86 14.26
CA ASP A 37 -14.72 18.76 13.20
C ASP A 37 -13.88 20.05 13.16
N PHE A 38 -12.75 20.08 13.88
CA PHE A 38 -11.79 21.16 13.89
C PHE A 38 -11.02 21.26 12.55
N LEU A 39 -11.63 21.90 11.55
CA LEU A 39 -11.15 21.98 10.17
C LEU A 39 -9.69 22.47 10.04
N SER A 40 -9.32 23.49 10.80
CA SER A 40 -7.97 24.07 10.76
C SER A 40 -6.87 23.07 11.13
N ALA A 41 -7.16 22.09 12.01
CA ALA A 41 -6.19 21.07 12.38
C ALA A 41 -5.97 20.07 11.25
N TYR A 42 -7.03 19.70 10.53
CA TYR A 42 -6.93 18.86 9.34
C TYR A 42 -6.18 19.56 8.20
N LEU A 43 -6.39 20.86 7.99
CA LEU A 43 -5.65 21.64 6.98
C LEU A 43 -4.15 21.64 7.28
N MET A 44 -3.76 21.89 8.53
CA MET A 44 -2.34 21.85 8.92
C MET A 44 -1.75 20.44 8.81
N LEU A 45 -2.47 19.39 9.23
CA LEU A 45 -2.00 18.01 9.05
C LEU A 45 -1.82 17.66 7.57
N TYR A 46 -2.72 18.14 6.70
CA TYR A 46 -2.61 17.94 5.27
C TYR A 46 -1.31 18.56 4.73
N GLU A 47 -1.01 19.80 5.10
CA GLU A 47 0.22 20.49 4.69
C GLU A 47 1.48 19.76 5.19
N ILE A 48 1.49 19.31 6.44
CA ILE A 48 2.61 18.52 6.99
C ILE A 48 2.80 17.24 6.19
N TYR A 49 1.72 16.51 5.88
CA TYR A 49 1.82 15.27 5.12
C TYR A 49 2.14 15.49 3.64
N ASP A 50 1.80 16.63 3.07
CA ASP A 50 2.23 17.02 1.73
C ASP A 50 3.73 17.30 1.69
N LYS A 51 4.25 18.12 2.61
CA LYS A 51 5.69 18.40 2.74
C LYS A 51 6.52 17.15 3.01
N THR A 52 6.00 16.21 3.80
CA THR A 52 6.71 14.96 4.14
C THR A 52 6.44 13.81 3.15
N ASN A 53 5.71 14.06 2.05
CA ASN A 53 5.29 13.07 1.06
C ASN A 53 4.69 11.79 1.69
N SER A 54 3.90 11.97 2.76
CA SER A 54 3.32 10.87 3.51
C SER A 54 2.00 10.41 2.90
N LYS A 55 1.79 9.09 2.86
CA LYS A 55 0.53 8.47 2.43
C LYS A 55 -0.66 8.87 3.31
N LYS A 56 -0.40 9.28 4.55
CA LYS A 56 -1.44 9.77 5.47
C LYS A 56 -2.14 11.02 4.92
N LYS A 57 -1.50 11.76 4.01
CA LYS A 57 -2.13 12.87 3.26
C LYS A 57 -3.46 12.48 2.61
N ASN A 58 -3.53 11.29 2.02
CA ASN A 58 -4.73 10.82 1.33
C ASN A 58 -5.89 10.55 2.31
N ILE A 59 -5.58 10.18 3.55
CA ILE A 59 -6.59 9.95 4.60
C ILE A 59 -7.13 11.31 5.08
N ILE A 60 -6.23 12.25 5.39
CA ILE A 60 -6.60 13.60 5.81
C ILE A 60 -7.40 14.33 4.73
N TYR A 61 -7.05 14.16 3.45
CA TYR A 61 -7.81 14.74 2.35
C TYR A 61 -9.28 14.26 2.32
N LYS A 62 -9.54 12.99 2.62
CA LYS A 62 -10.91 12.47 2.69
C LYS A 62 -11.69 13.09 3.86
N GLU A 63 -11.04 13.23 5.01
CA GLU A 63 -11.66 13.89 6.16
C GLU A 63 -11.95 15.38 5.88
N LEU A 64 -11.03 16.07 5.20
CA LEU A 64 -11.26 17.45 4.75
C LEU A 64 -12.48 17.57 3.84
N LYS A 65 -12.63 16.65 2.87
CA LYS A 65 -13.81 16.62 1.99
C LYS A 65 -15.10 16.21 2.69
N ARG A 66 -15.03 15.46 3.79
CA ARG A 66 -16.19 15.17 4.66
C ARG A 66 -16.65 16.43 5.38
N LEU A 67 -15.71 17.20 5.92
CA LEU A 67 -15.98 18.42 6.68
C LEU A 67 -16.46 19.57 5.80
N ASP A 68 -15.82 19.74 4.65
CA ASP A 68 -16.15 20.78 3.67
C ASP A 68 -16.08 20.18 2.25
N PRO A 69 -17.24 19.78 1.69
CA PRO A 69 -17.30 19.22 0.34
C PRO A 69 -16.81 20.19 -0.75
N ASP A 70 -17.05 21.48 -0.57
CA ASP A 70 -16.76 22.55 -1.54
C ASP A 70 -15.29 22.98 -1.52
N LEU A 71 -14.53 22.54 -0.51
CA LEU A 71 -13.11 22.83 -0.35
C LEU A 71 -12.28 22.46 -1.58
N SER A 72 -11.83 23.45 -2.34
CA SER A 72 -11.05 23.25 -3.57
C SER A 72 -9.54 23.12 -3.28
N ILE A 73 -9.09 21.93 -2.88
CA ILE A 73 -7.66 21.60 -2.71
C ILE A 73 -7.16 20.78 -3.92
N LYS A 74 -6.08 21.23 -4.56
CA LYS A 74 -5.38 20.47 -5.61
C LYS A 74 -4.62 19.28 -4.99
N HIS A 75 -5.31 18.17 -4.77
CA HIS A 75 -4.74 16.98 -4.16
C HIS A 75 -4.07 16.06 -5.19
N LYS A 76 -2.78 15.77 -4.99
CA LYS A 76 -2.05 14.71 -5.70
C LYS A 76 -1.90 13.49 -4.78
N PRO A 77 -2.62 12.38 -5.03
CA PRO A 77 -2.55 11.19 -4.19
C PRO A 77 -1.16 10.58 -4.15
N VAL A 78 -0.69 10.21 -2.96
CA VAL A 78 0.55 9.44 -2.82
C VAL A 78 0.21 7.95 -2.96
N VAL A 79 0.53 7.36 -4.12
CA VAL A 79 0.22 5.95 -4.40
C VAL A 79 1.34 5.07 -3.84
N SER A 80 0.98 4.09 -3.00
CA SER A 80 1.93 3.04 -2.62
C SER A 80 2.01 2.00 -3.73
N VAL A 81 3.19 1.81 -4.33
CA VAL A 81 3.46 0.59 -5.07
C VAL A 81 3.37 -0.57 -4.07
N LYS A 82 2.30 -1.37 -4.14
CA LYS A 82 2.22 -2.61 -3.36
C LYS A 82 3.41 -3.47 -3.78
N LYS A 83 4.39 -3.67 -2.88
CA LYS A 83 5.41 -4.71 -3.09
C LYS A 83 4.65 -6.02 -3.25
N ARG A 84 4.63 -6.58 -4.47
CA ARG A 84 4.11 -7.92 -4.70
C ARG A 84 4.97 -8.84 -3.84
N VAL A 85 4.38 -9.40 -2.78
CA VAL A 85 5.02 -10.46 -2.02
C VAL A 85 5.17 -11.62 -2.99
N SER A 86 6.39 -11.86 -3.47
CA SER A 86 6.71 -12.97 -4.36
C SER A 86 6.65 -14.26 -3.53
N LYS A 87 5.45 -14.79 -3.29
CA LYS A 87 5.31 -16.15 -2.79
C LYS A 87 5.86 -17.09 -3.86
N LYS A 88 6.75 -18.01 -3.46
CA LYS A 88 7.20 -19.08 -4.36
C LYS A 88 5.96 -19.87 -4.79
N PRO A 89 5.76 -20.09 -6.10
CA PRO A 89 4.60 -20.83 -6.57
C PRO A 89 4.68 -22.27 -6.08
N GLU A 90 3.53 -22.84 -5.72
CA GLU A 90 3.41 -24.26 -5.43
C GLU A 90 3.64 -25.06 -6.72
N LEU A 91 4.57 -26.01 -6.67
CA LEU A 91 4.94 -26.81 -7.83
C LEU A 91 4.08 -28.07 -7.91
N VAL A 92 3.53 -28.29 -9.09
CA VAL A 92 2.75 -29.49 -9.41
C VAL A 92 3.71 -30.63 -9.78
N THR A 93 3.34 -31.88 -9.49
CA THR A 93 4.17 -33.05 -9.85
C THR A 93 4.15 -33.32 -11.36
N LEU A 94 5.24 -33.90 -11.89
CA LEU A 94 5.32 -34.28 -13.31
C LEU A 94 4.24 -35.30 -13.71
N SER A 95 3.82 -36.18 -12.79
CA SER A 95 2.76 -37.15 -13.03
C SER A 95 1.42 -36.48 -13.30
N LEU A 96 1.06 -35.46 -12.51
CA LEU A 96 -0.15 -34.69 -12.72
C LEU A 96 -0.08 -33.87 -14.02
N ILE A 97 1.10 -33.35 -14.37
CA ILE A 97 1.28 -32.67 -15.67
C ILE A 97 1.06 -33.63 -16.84
N LYS A 98 1.59 -34.87 -16.79
CA LYS A 98 1.33 -35.90 -17.81
C LYS A 98 -0.16 -36.21 -17.95
N LEU A 99 -0.90 -36.26 -16.84
CA LEU A 99 -2.35 -36.43 -16.86
C LEU A 99 -3.06 -35.22 -17.48
N MET A 100 -2.63 -33.99 -17.20
CA MET A 100 -3.19 -32.79 -17.85
C MET A 100 -2.98 -32.82 -19.37
N ILE A 101 -1.83 -33.33 -19.83
CA ILE A 101 -1.52 -33.48 -21.25
C ILE A 101 -2.45 -34.50 -21.90
N SER A 102 -2.64 -35.68 -21.29
CA SER A 102 -3.56 -36.70 -21.85
C SER A 102 -5.02 -36.24 -21.86
N GLN A 103 -5.41 -35.36 -20.93
CA GLN A 103 -6.73 -34.71 -20.91
C GLN A 103 -6.86 -33.55 -21.91
N GLY A 104 -5.86 -33.28 -22.75
CA GLY A 104 -5.87 -32.17 -23.71
C GLY A 104 -5.69 -30.77 -23.10
N LYS A 105 -5.43 -30.66 -21.78
CA LYS A 105 -5.21 -29.39 -21.06
C LYS A 105 -3.80 -28.83 -21.29
N LYS A 106 -3.36 -28.74 -22.55
CA LYS A 106 -1.99 -28.39 -22.95
C LYS A 106 -1.53 -27.04 -22.38
N THR A 107 -2.38 -26.02 -22.38
CA THR A 107 -2.03 -24.68 -21.87
C THR A 107 -1.71 -24.70 -20.37
N GLN A 108 -2.49 -25.45 -19.58
CA GLN A 108 -2.25 -25.60 -18.14
C GLN A 108 -0.96 -26.40 -17.89
N ALA A 109 -0.74 -27.47 -18.65
CA ALA A 109 0.49 -28.26 -18.58
C ALA A 109 1.74 -27.42 -18.91
N LYS A 110 1.73 -26.65 -20.00
CA LYS A 110 2.85 -25.75 -20.39
C LYS A 110 3.17 -24.74 -19.30
N LYS A 111 2.15 -24.14 -18.67
CA LYS A 111 2.34 -23.21 -17.54
C LYS A 111 3.01 -23.89 -16.36
N ASN A 112 2.54 -25.08 -15.95
CA ASN A 112 3.11 -25.81 -14.82
C ASN A 112 4.54 -26.29 -15.09
N LEU A 113 4.85 -26.74 -16.31
CA LEU A 113 6.23 -27.11 -16.71
C LEU A 113 7.20 -25.93 -16.57
N ARG A 114 6.80 -24.74 -17.04
CA ARG A 114 7.61 -23.52 -16.88
C ARG A 114 7.86 -23.18 -15.41
N LEU A 115 6.86 -23.36 -14.54
CA LEU A 115 7.04 -23.14 -13.10
C LEU A 115 8.06 -24.11 -12.49
N ILE A 116 8.02 -25.39 -12.86
CA ILE A 116 9.00 -26.38 -12.39
C ILE A 116 10.41 -26.00 -12.86
N ILE A 117 10.56 -25.62 -14.13
CA ILE A 117 11.85 -25.20 -14.71
C ILE A 117 12.43 -24.00 -13.94
N SER A 118 11.59 -23.00 -13.62
CA SER A 118 12.04 -21.78 -12.95
C SER A 118 12.25 -21.91 -11.44
N TYR A 119 11.52 -22.79 -10.75
CA TYR A 119 11.46 -22.79 -9.29
C TYR A 119 11.76 -24.13 -8.60
N SER A 120 11.87 -25.26 -9.32
CA SER A 120 12.23 -26.54 -8.69
C SER A 120 13.66 -26.49 -8.15
N LYS A 121 13.88 -27.08 -6.97
CA LYS A 121 15.23 -27.24 -6.40
C LYS A 121 15.97 -28.44 -7.01
N ASN A 122 15.28 -29.33 -7.73
CA ASN A 122 15.84 -30.55 -8.27
C ASN A 122 16.19 -30.38 -9.77
N LYS A 123 17.48 -30.45 -10.11
CA LYS A 123 17.95 -30.30 -11.49
C LYS A 123 17.43 -31.40 -12.43
N SER A 124 17.27 -32.62 -11.92
CA SER A 124 16.70 -33.73 -12.70
C SER A 124 15.25 -33.44 -13.08
N GLU A 125 14.46 -32.88 -12.16
CA GLU A 125 13.08 -32.49 -12.44
C GLU A 125 12.99 -31.33 -13.43
N GLN A 126 13.88 -30.34 -13.33
CA GLN A 126 13.96 -29.25 -14.31
C GLN A 126 14.24 -29.81 -15.71
N ASN A 127 15.24 -30.70 -15.85
CA ASN A 127 15.59 -31.30 -17.14
C ASN A 127 14.44 -32.17 -17.70
N LYS A 128 13.77 -32.96 -16.85
CA LYS A 128 12.58 -33.73 -17.25
C LYS A 128 11.44 -32.82 -17.69
N ALA A 129 11.19 -31.72 -16.97
CA ALA A 129 10.17 -30.74 -17.33
C ALA A 129 10.49 -30.04 -18.66
N GLN A 130 11.76 -29.70 -18.90
CA GLN A 130 12.22 -29.13 -20.16
C GLN A 130 11.99 -30.11 -21.32
N ASN A 131 12.43 -31.37 -21.18
CA ASN A 131 12.21 -32.39 -22.20
C ASN A 131 10.72 -32.60 -22.51
N ILE A 132 9.84 -32.60 -21.50
CA ILE A 132 8.40 -32.70 -21.73
C ILE A 132 7.88 -31.47 -22.46
N LEU A 133 8.33 -30.27 -22.09
CA LEU A 133 7.88 -29.01 -22.69
C LEU A 133 8.28 -28.89 -24.16
N ASP A 134 9.48 -29.35 -24.52
CA ASP A 134 10.00 -29.32 -25.88
C ASP A 134 9.26 -30.29 -26.81
N ASN A 135 8.68 -31.35 -26.25
CA ASN A 135 7.93 -32.39 -26.98
C ASN A 135 6.39 -32.21 -26.92
N LEU A 136 5.87 -31.03 -26.55
CA LEU A 136 4.44 -30.78 -26.25
C LEU A 136 3.64 -29.92 -27.25
#